data_AF-A0A2V6EFA4-F1
#
_entry.id   AF-A0A2V6EFA4-F1
#
_cell.length_a   1.000
_cell.length_b   1.000
_cell.length_c   1.000
_cell.angle_alpha   90.00
_cell.angle_beta   90.00
_cell.angle_gamma   90.00
#
_symmetry.space_group_name_H-M   'P 1'
#
loop_
_entity.id
_entity.type
_entity.pdbx_description
1 polymer ?
#
loop_
_entity_poly.entity_id
_entity_poly.type
_entity_poly.pdbx_seq_one_letter_code
_entity_poly.pdbx_strand_id
1 'polypeptide(L)' 'MFRALKFRKIPSVMVRFPNESHELSRSGQPWHRIERLENIIGWFDHWLMGAPKPEYEVAPREEVPIRHENAEQNPPKPPR' A
#
# COMPACT_ATOMS: atom_id res chain seq x y z
N MET A 1 2.89 7.42 8.20
CA MET A 1 2.81 6.16 8.99
C MET A 1 2.81 4.91 8.11
N PHE A 2 1.78 4.65 7.30
CA PHE A 2 1.68 3.42 6.47
C PHE A 2 2.90 3.15 5.57
N ARG A 3 3.42 4.17 4.87
CA ARG A 3 4.64 4.03 4.05
C ARG A 3 5.85 3.53 4.85
N ALA A 4 5.98 3.93 6.12
CA ALA A 4 7.07 3.47 6.97
C ALA A 4 6.93 1.98 7.33
N LEU A 5 5.70 1.47 7.52
CA LEU A 5 5.44 0.04 7.73
C LEU A 5 5.85 -0.77 6.50
N LYS A 6 5.47 -0.31 5.29
CA LYS A 6 5.88 -0.95 4.04
C LYS A 6 7.40 -0.91 3.84
N PHE A 7 8.04 0.22 4.13
CA PHE A 7 9.51 0.34 4.07
C PHE A 7 10.20 -0.67 5.00
N ARG A 8 9.66 -0.85 6.21
CA ARG A 8 10.14 -1.82 7.20
C ARG A 8 9.69 -3.26 6.94
N LYS A 9 9.02 -3.52 5.81
CA LYS A 9 8.52 -4.85 5.40
C LYS A 9 7.57 -5.49 6.41
N ILE A 10 6.80 -4.68 7.13
CA ILE A 10 5.74 -5.16 8.00
C ILE A 10 4.53 -5.48 7.11
N PRO A 11 3.91 -6.68 7.22
CA PRO A 11 2.66 -6.99 6.54
C PRO A 11 1.58 -6.00 6.96
N SER A 12 1.14 -5.16 6.03
CA SER A 12 0.19 -4.10 6.31
C SER A 12 -0.60 -3.76 5.06
N VAL A 13 -1.91 -3.57 5.23
CA VAL A 13 -2.85 -3.14 4.19
C VAL A 13 -3.57 -1.88 4.64
N MET A 14 -3.84 -0.98 3.69
CA MET A 14 -4.62 0.23 3.90
C MET A 14 -5.80 0.23 2.93
N VAL A 15 -7.01 0.17 3.48
CA VAL A 15 -8.26 0.26 2.72
C VAL A 15 -8.79 1.69 2.84
N ARG A 16 -9.18 2.30 1.72
CA ARG A 16 -9.72 3.67 1.68
C ARG A 16 -11.09 3.66 1.02
N PHE A 17 -12.08 4.23 1.70
CA PHE A 17 -13.44 4.37 1.19
C PHE A 17 -13.64 5.80 0.66
N PRO A 18 -13.86 6.00 -0.65
CA PRO A 18 -14.06 7.32 -1.21
C PRO A 18 -15.41 7.91 -0.78
N ASN A 19 -15.45 9.23 -0.62
CA ASN A 19 -16.67 9.98 -0.24
C ASN A 19 -17.27 9.55 1.12
N GLU A 20 -16.47 8.93 1.97
CA GLU A 20 -16.83 8.56 3.34
C GLU A 20 -16.19 9.49 4.35
N SER A 21 -16.85 9.63 5.50
CA SER A 21 -16.37 10.43 6.62
C SER A 21 -15.90 9.55 7.78
N HIS A 22 -15.61 10.17 8.93
CA HIS A 22 -15.30 9.44 10.17
C HIS A 22 -16.42 8.45 10.57
N GLU A 23 -17.65 8.72 10.12
CA GLU A 23 -18.86 7.98 10.49
C GLU A 23 -19.17 6.77 9.62
N LEU A 24 -18.20 6.29 8.82
CA LEU A 24 -18.35 5.14 7.92
C LEU A 24 -19.03 3.92 8.58
N SER A 25 -18.68 3.59 9.81
CA SER A 25 -19.23 2.41 10.50
C SER A 25 -20.72 2.54 10.85
N ARG A 26 -21.22 3.77 11.04
CA ARG A 26 -22.59 4.04 11.48
C ARG A 26 -23.48 4.51 10.34
N SER A 27 -22.98 5.45 9.55
CA SER A 27 -23.74 6.21 8.55
C SER A 27 -23.14 6.13 7.15
N GLY A 28 -22.11 5.30 6.94
CA GLY A 28 -21.52 5.12 5.62
C GLY A 28 -22.46 4.42 4.63
N GLN A 29 -22.13 4.53 3.35
CA GLN A 29 -22.85 3.86 2.28
C GLN A 29 -22.97 2.35 2.58
N PRO A 30 -24.15 1.72 2.34
CA PRO A 30 -24.37 0.32 2.69
C PRO A 30 -23.30 -0.63 2.14
N TRP A 31 -22.89 -0.44 0.89
CA TRP A 31 -21.85 -1.24 0.23
C TRP A 31 -20.46 -1.06 0.87
N HIS A 32 -20.07 0.17 1.23
CA HIS A 32 -18.79 0.39 1.92
C HIS A 32 -18.76 -0.24 3.31
N ARG A 33 -19.90 -0.30 4.01
CA ARG A 33 -19.99 -0.98 5.31
C ARG A 33 -19.82 -2.49 5.19
N ILE A 34 -20.39 -3.09 4.15
CA ILE A 34 -20.23 -4.52 3.84
C ILE A 34 -18.75 -4.81 3.54
N GLU A 35 -18.15 -4.09 2.59
CA GLU A 35 -16.74 -4.26 2.23
C GLU A 35 -15.80 -4.06 3.44
N ARG A 36 -16.11 -3.08 4.32
CA ARG A 36 -15.38 -2.89 5.58
C ARG A 36 -15.45 -4.12 6.49
N LEU A 37 -16.63 -4.72 6.63
CA LEU A 37 -16.81 -5.91 7.46
C LEU A 37 -16.11 -7.13 6.86
N GLU A 38 -16.17 -7.30 5.53
CA GLU A 38 -15.46 -8.37 4.82
C GLU A 38 -13.95 -8.26 5.02
N ASN A 39 -13.39 -7.05 4.99
CA ASN A 39 -11.96 -6.83 5.29
C ASN A 39 -11.59 -7.17 6.73
N ILE A 40 -12.46 -6.87 7.70
CA ILE A 40 -12.21 -7.20 9.12
C ILE A 40 -12.24 -8.72 9.32
N ILE A 41 -13.25 -9.39 8.76
CA ILE A 41 -13.39 -10.85 8.87
C ILE A 41 -12.21 -11.53 8.16
N GLY A 42 -11.91 -11.12 6.92
CA GLY A 42 -10.80 -11.67 6.16
C GLY A 42 -9.45 -11.52 6.86
N TRP A 43 -9.24 -10.41 7.59
CA TRP A 43 -8.04 -10.21 8.40
C TRP A 43 -7.94 -11.24 9.54
N PHE A 44 -9.04 -11.48 10.26
CA PHE A 44 -9.06 -12.50 11.31
C PHE A 44 -8.93 -13.92 10.75
N ASP A 45 -9.59 -14.23 9.64
CA ASP A 45 -9.45 -15.52 8.97
C ASP A 45 -7.99 -15.80 8.61
N HIS A 46 -7.25 -14.81 8.10
CA HIS A 46 -5.84 -14.97 7.76
C HIS A 46 -4.96 -15.22 9.00
N TRP A 47 -5.05 -14.35 10.01
CA TRP A 47 -4.09 -14.35 11.14
C TRP A 47 -4.48 -15.27 12.29
N LEU A 48 -5.78 -15.56 12.48
CA LEU A 48 -6.25 -16.42 13.57
C LEU A 48 -6.61 -17.83 13.08
N MET A 49 -7.08 -17.98 11.84
CA MET A 49 -7.55 -19.27 11.31
C MET A 49 -6.59 -19.88 10.28
N GLY A 50 -5.55 -19.15 9.86
CA GLY A 50 -4.59 -19.61 8.85
C GLY A 50 -5.18 -19.70 7.43
N ALA A 51 -6.30 -19.02 7.16
CA ALA A 51 -6.89 -19.00 5.84
C ALA A 51 -5.96 -18.26 4.85
N PRO A 52 -5.79 -18.77 3.61
CA PRO A 52 -5.01 -18.08 2.61
C PRO A 52 -5.71 -16.78 2.19
N LYS A 53 -5.00 -15.66 2.30
CA LYS A 53 -5.46 -14.32 1.91
C LYS A 53 -4.30 -13.56 1.27
N PRO A 54 -4.07 -13.75 -0.04
CA PRO A 54 -2.93 -13.15 -0.73
C PRO A 54 -2.99 -11.62 -0.73
N GLU A 55 -4.16 -11.02 -0.51
CA GLU A 55 -4.32 -9.57 -0.41
C GLU A 55 -3.59 -8.96 0.79
N TYR A 56 -3.34 -9.75 1.85
CA TYR A 56 -2.63 -9.31 3.05
C TYR A 56 -1.13 -9.65 3.04
N GLU A 57 -0.67 -10.39 2.04
CA GLU A 57 0.73 -10.79 1.92
C GLU A 57 1.62 -9.62 1.48
N VAL A 58 2.89 -9.64 1.90
CA VAL A 58 3.87 -8.64 1.48
C VAL A 58 4.26 -8.96 0.04
N ALA A 59 3.93 -8.06 -0.90
CA ALA A 59 4.39 -8.15 -2.28
C ALA A 59 5.89 -8.55 -2.33
N PRO A 60 6.26 -9.58 -3.09
CA PRO A 60 7.66 -9.96 -3.28
C PRO A 60 8.46 -8.75 -3.77
N ARG A 61 9.75 -8.68 -3.40
CA ARG A 61 10.66 -7.63 -3.89
C ARG A 61 10.70 -7.69 -5.43
N GLU A 62 9.97 -6.81 -6.10
CA GLU A 62 10.51 -6.23 -7.33
C GLU A 62 11.47 -5.14 -6.88
N GLU A 63 12.76 -5.39 -7.05
CA GLU A 63 13.79 -4.38 -6.87
C GLU A 63 13.50 -3.28 -7.90
N VAL A 64 12.90 -2.18 -7.44
CA VAL A 64 12.67 -1.01 -8.28
C VAL A 64 14.07 -0.57 -8.73
N PRO A 65 14.41 -0.63 -10.04
CA PRO A 65 15.72 -0.22 -10.48
C PRO A 65 15.86 1.26 -10.14
N ILE A 66 16.80 1.60 -9.26
CA ILE A 66 17.19 2.97 -9.03
C ILE A 66 17.75 3.45 -10.36
N ARG A 67 16.99 4.30 -11.06
CA ARG A 67 17.50 5.06 -12.19
C ARG A 67 18.60 5.97 -11.63
N HIS A 68 19.84 5.51 -11.67
CA HIS A 68 20.99 6.38 -11.64
C HIS A 68 21.00 7.11 -12.98
N GLU A 69 20.42 8.30 -13.00
CA GLU A 69 20.62 9.24 -14.10
C GLU A 69 22.10 9.58 -14.09
N ASN A 70 22.86 8.98 -15.01
CA ASN A 70 24.22 9.36 -15.32
C ASN A 70 24.18 10.79 -15.85
N ALA A 71 24.35 11.78 -14.96
CA ALA A 71 24.69 13.13 -15.34
C ALA A 71 26.15 13.12 -15.84
N GLU A 72 26.34 12.73 -17.10
CA GLU A 72 27.59 12.94 -17.82
C GLU A 72 27.86 14.45 -17.88
N GLN A 73 28.84 14.85 -17.09
CA GLN A 73 29.47 16.16 -17.09
C GLN A 73 30.15 16.35 -18.45
N ASN A 74 29.50 17.05 -19.38
CA ASN A 74 30.18 17.56 -20.57
C ASN A 74 30.99 18.81 -20.16
N PRO A 75 32.32 18.86 -20.38
CA PRO A 75 33.10 20.05 -20.06
C PRO A 75 32.75 21.19 -21.05
N PRO A 76 32.81 22.46 -20.63
CA PRO A 76 32.54 23.58 -21.52
C PRO A 76 33.61 23.65 -22.63
N LYS A 77 33.18 23.71 -23.90
CA LYS A 77 34.06 23.97 -25.04
C LYS A 77 34.70 25.36 -24.92
N PRO A 78 36.00 25.52 -25.21
CA PRO A 78 36.65 26.84 -25.21
C PRO A 78 36.13 27.71 -26.38
N PRO A 79 36.15 29.04 -26.22
CA PRO A 79 35.64 29.97 -27.22
C PRO A 79 36.55 30.00 -28.46
N ARG A 80 35.94 30.23 -29.63
CA ARG A 80 36.62 30.59 -30.87
C ARG A 80 36.17 31.97 -31.30
#